data_AF-A0A7K2PAZ2-F1
#
_entry.id   AF-A0A7K2PAZ2-F1
#
_cell.length_a   1.000
_cell.length_b   1.000
_cell.length_c   1.000
_cell.angle_alpha   90.00
_cell.angle_beta   90.00
_cell.angle_gamma   90.00
#
_symmetry.space_group_name_H-M   'P 1'
#
loop_
_entity.id
_entity.type
_entity.pdbx_description
1 polymer ?
#
loop_
_entity_poly.entity_id
_entity_poly.type
_entity_poly.pdbx_seq_one_letter_code
_entity_poly.pdbx_strand_id
1 'polypeptide(L)'
;SRRSAGTPGVVLPSLRRRPPRVAVVIDTSGSVSDAELGSALLEVAAIARAVGGRRDLVSVVPCDAAARLAHSLCRDEGIELVGGGGTDLRTGFAKALGARPAPDAVVVLTDGQTPWPDTRPACRTVVGLFPRERTGGSWNEDDPEYVPDTPPDWARVVVIESGPGAGR
;
A
#
# COMPACT_ATOMS: atom_id res chain seq x y z
N SER A 1 -3.16 -51.09 -8.52
CA SER A 1 -1.96 -50.51 -9.15
C SER A 1 -2.36 -49.33 -10.01
N ARG A 2 -1.99 -48.11 -9.61
CA ARG A 2 -2.02 -46.91 -10.47
C ARG A 2 -0.71 -46.17 -10.20
N ARG A 3 0.24 -46.29 -11.12
CA ARG A 3 1.46 -45.50 -11.15
C ARG A 3 1.14 -44.22 -11.92
N SER A 4 1.10 -43.07 -11.25
CA SER A 4 1.18 -41.79 -11.95
C SER A 4 2.64 -41.52 -12.28
N ALA A 5 2.92 -41.37 -13.57
CA ALA A 5 4.21 -40.92 -14.08
C ALA A 5 4.52 -39.52 -13.54
N GLY A 6 5.71 -39.35 -12.95
CA GLY A 6 6.20 -38.04 -12.54
C GLY A 6 6.51 -37.19 -13.77
N THR A 7 5.92 -36.00 -13.85
CA THR A 7 6.31 -34.97 -14.80
C THR A 7 7.65 -34.37 -14.37
N PRO A 8 8.70 -34.41 -15.21
CA PRO A 8 9.95 -33.71 -14.91
C PRO A 8 9.68 -32.20 -14.94
N GLY A 9 9.94 -31.52 -13.82
CA GLY A 9 9.77 -30.06 -13.72
C GLY A 9 8.62 -29.58 -12.82
N VAL A 10 7.92 -30.45 -12.11
CA VAL A 10 7.02 -30.00 -11.04
C VAL A 10 7.84 -29.70 -9.79
N VAL A 11 8.04 -28.42 -9.53
CA VAL A 11 8.33 -27.95 -8.16
C VAL A 11 7.08 -28.24 -7.34
N LEU A 12 7.11 -29.31 -6.56
CA LEU A 12 6.05 -29.57 -5.58
C LEU A 12 6.02 -28.38 -4.60
N PRO A 13 4.85 -27.80 -4.30
CA PRO A 13 4.76 -26.68 -3.37
C PRO A 13 5.35 -27.11 -2.03
N SER A 14 6.49 -26.53 -1.64
CA SER A 14 7.05 -26.75 -0.32
C SER A 14 6.05 -26.24 0.72
N LEU A 15 5.50 -27.17 1.51
CA LEU A 15 4.67 -26.93 2.69
C LEU A 15 5.51 -26.32 3.82
N ARG A 16 5.88 -25.06 3.65
CA ARG A 16 6.34 -24.12 4.70
C ARG A 16 6.40 -22.72 4.10
N ARG A 17 5.24 -22.12 3.80
CA ARG A 17 5.18 -20.69 3.53
C ARG A 17 5.17 -19.96 4.87
N ARG A 18 6.27 -19.30 5.21
CA ARG A 18 6.23 -18.21 6.19
C ARG A 18 5.50 -17.06 5.48
N PRO A 19 4.33 -16.61 5.96
CA PRO A 19 3.65 -15.51 5.31
C PRO A 19 4.54 -14.25 5.39
N PRO A 20 4.58 -13.44 4.33
CA PRO A 20 5.46 -12.27 4.27
C PRO A 20 5.01 -11.22 5.28
N ARG A 21 5.96 -10.49 5.85
CA ARG A 21 5.69 -9.24 6.56
C ARG A 21 5.50 -8.12 5.55
N VAL A 22 4.39 -7.41 5.65
CA VAL A 22 4.02 -6.33 4.77
C VAL A 22 3.95 -5.04 5.57
N ALA A 23 4.67 -4.01 5.12
CA ALA A 23 4.46 -2.65 5.59
C ALA A 23 3.59 -1.91 4.57
N VAL A 24 2.46 -1.38 4.99
CA VAL A 24 1.56 -0.59 4.15
C VAL A 24 1.76 0.89 4.46
N VAL A 25 2.22 1.65 3.48
CA VAL A 25 2.30 3.11 3.54
C VAL A 25 1.01 3.66 2.94
N ILE A 26 0.27 4.46 3.69
CA ILE A 26 -0.98 5.07 3.23
C ILE A 26 -0.76 6.57 3.10
N ASP A 27 -0.99 7.09 1.90
CA ASP A 27 -1.09 8.51 1.66
C ASP A 27 -2.37 9.06 2.29
N THR A 28 -2.23 10.00 3.22
CA THR A 28 -3.35 10.71 3.84
C THR A 28 -3.26 12.22 3.60
N SER A 29 -2.56 12.61 2.53
CA SER A 29 -2.49 13.99 2.07
C SER A 29 -3.86 14.52 1.61
N GLY A 30 -3.99 15.84 1.53
CA GLY A 30 -5.26 16.51 1.20
C GLY A 30 -5.82 16.19 -0.19
N SER A 31 -5.03 15.63 -1.11
CA SER A 31 -5.50 15.19 -2.43
C SER A 31 -6.22 13.84 -2.37
N VAL A 32 -6.08 13.08 -1.28
CA VAL A 32 -6.73 11.78 -1.06
C VAL A 32 -8.11 11.98 -0.44
N SER A 33 -9.14 11.51 -1.15
CA SER A 33 -10.53 11.57 -0.71
C SER A 33 -10.88 10.52 0.35
N ASP A 34 -11.98 10.75 1.08
CA ASP A 34 -12.51 9.76 2.04
C ASP A 34 -12.85 8.41 1.39
N ALA A 35 -13.29 8.41 0.13
CA ALA A 35 -13.59 7.19 -0.62
C ALA A 35 -12.32 6.40 -0.99
N GLU A 36 -11.26 7.09 -1.38
CA GLU A 36 -9.94 6.51 -1.63
C GLU A 36 -9.34 5.97 -0.32
N LEU A 37 -9.45 6.71 0.78
CA LEU A 37 -9.02 6.24 2.10
C LEU A 37 -9.82 5.02 2.57
N GLY A 38 -11.14 5.01 2.37
CA GLY A 38 -11.99 3.85 2.65
C GLY A 38 -11.56 2.62 1.84
N SER A 39 -11.26 2.81 0.56
CA SER A 39 -10.74 1.74 -0.31
C SER A 39 -9.37 1.26 0.15
N ALA A 40 -8.49 2.18 0.57
CA ALA A 40 -7.18 1.84 1.13
C ALA A 40 -7.28 0.91 2.34
N LEU A 41 -8.25 1.17 3.23
CA LEU A 41 -8.49 0.35 4.41
C LEU A 41 -9.03 -1.03 4.07
N LEU A 42 -9.93 -1.13 3.08
CA LEU A 42 -10.40 -2.41 2.55
C LEU A 42 -9.23 -3.25 2.00
N GLU A 43 -8.29 -2.61 1.30
CA GLU A 43 -7.07 -3.25 0.80
C GLU A 43 -6.15 -3.68 1.94
N VAL A 44 -5.93 -2.85 2.97
CA VAL A 44 -5.14 -3.25 4.15
C VAL A 44 -5.76 -4.47 4.82
N ALA A 45 -7.08 -4.49 5.00
CA ALA A 45 -7.79 -5.62 5.58
C ALA A 45 -7.68 -6.87 4.69
N ALA A 46 -7.74 -6.72 3.36
CA ALA A 46 -7.53 -7.80 2.41
C ALA A 46 -6.10 -8.36 2.47
N ILE A 47 -5.09 -7.50 2.56
CA ILE A 47 -3.68 -7.88 2.75
C ILE A 47 -3.52 -8.65 4.06
N ALA A 48 -4.06 -8.14 5.18
CA ALA A 48 -4.00 -8.80 6.47
C ALA A 48 -4.61 -10.21 6.44
N ARG A 49 -5.75 -10.38 5.78
CA ARG A 49 -6.35 -11.71 5.54
C ARG A 49 -5.45 -12.60 4.68
N ALA A 50 -4.90 -12.07 3.58
CA ALA A 50 -4.07 -12.82 2.64
C ALA A 50 -2.75 -13.33 3.25
N VAL A 51 -2.16 -12.59 4.19
CA VAL A 51 -0.93 -13.00 4.90
C VAL A 51 -1.21 -13.90 6.12
N GLY A 52 -2.43 -14.43 6.25
CA GLY A 52 -2.79 -15.42 7.27
C GLY A 52 -3.47 -14.85 8.51
N GLY A 53 -4.04 -13.64 8.43
CA GLY A 53 -4.86 -13.02 9.49
C GLY A 53 -4.10 -12.60 10.73
N ARG A 54 -2.77 -12.76 10.75
CA ARG A 54 -1.91 -12.37 11.85
C ARG A 54 -1.60 -10.89 11.78
N ARG A 55 -1.99 -10.16 12.83
CA ARG A 55 -1.82 -8.71 12.93
C ARG A 55 -0.35 -8.27 12.96
N ASP A 56 0.55 -9.11 13.51
CA ASP A 56 1.99 -8.82 13.56
C ASP A 56 2.73 -8.93 12.21
N LEU A 57 2.01 -9.31 11.15
CA LEU A 57 2.55 -9.43 9.79
C LEU A 57 2.21 -8.23 8.91
N VAL A 58 1.33 -7.32 9.37
CA VAL A 58 0.97 -6.11 8.65
C VAL A 58 1.13 -4.90 9.55
N SER A 59 2.02 -3.99 9.18
CA SER A 59 2.14 -2.67 9.81
C SER A 59 1.63 -1.59 8.87
N VAL A 60 1.01 -0.54 9.42
CA VAL A 60 0.53 0.62 8.65
C VAL A 60 1.31 1.86 9.04
N VAL A 61 1.75 2.61 8.03
CA VAL A 61 2.47 3.88 8.15
C VAL A 61 1.68 4.96 7.40
N PRO A 62 0.92 5.82 8.10
CA PRO A 62 0.26 6.94 7.44
C PRO A 62 1.26 8.05 7.11
N CYS A 63 1.14 8.61 5.91
CA CYS A 63 1.86 9.80 5.45
C CYS A 63 0.93 11.01 5.52
N ASP A 64 1.47 12.15 5.93
CA ASP A 64 0.84 13.42 6.31
C ASP A 64 0.49 13.57 7.82
N ALA A 65 0.51 14.81 8.29
CA ALA A 65 0.20 15.26 9.64
C ALA A 65 -1.31 15.20 9.96
N ALA A 66 -2.16 15.04 8.94
CA ALA A 66 -3.61 14.94 9.06
C ALA A 66 -4.12 13.53 9.45
N ALA A 67 -3.24 12.56 9.73
CA ALA A 67 -3.50 11.13 9.90
C ALA A 67 -4.50 10.67 10.99
N ARG A 68 -5.29 11.57 11.61
CA ARG A 68 -6.24 11.27 12.68
C ARG A 68 -7.32 10.24 12.27
N LEU A 69 -7.77 10.30 11.01
CA LEU A 69 -8.79 9.38 10.48
C LEU A 69 -8.24 7.95 10.27
N ALA A 70 -7.05 7.82 9.67
CA ALA A 70 -6.35 6.54 9.53
C ALA A 70 -6.04 5.92 10.90
N HIS A 71 -5.69 6.72 11.90
CA HIS A 71 -5.50 6.27 13.28
C HIS A 71 -6.75 5.65 13.90
N SER A 72 -7.93 6.24 13.68
CA SER A 72 -9.19 5.69 14.18
C SER A 72 -9.54 4.37 13.48
N LEU A 73 -9.50 4.36 12.16
CA LEU A 73 -10.00 3.24 11.36
C LEU A 73 -9.09 2.01 11.46
N CYS A 74 -7.77 2.19 11.49
CA CYS A 74 -6.85 1.07 11.76
C CYS A 74 -7.00 0.53 13.18
N ARG A 75 -7.35 1.37 14.18
CA ARG A 75 -7.63 0.89 15.54
C ARG A 75 -8.88 0.01 15.56
N ASP A 76 -9.93 0.40 14.86
CA ASP A 76 -11.18 -0.37 14.80
C ASP A 76 -10.99 -1.74 14.14
N GLU A 77 -10.16 -1.81 13.10
CA GLU A 77 -9.75 -3.07 12.45
C GLU A 77 -8.66 -3.84 13.24
N GLY A 78 -8.12 -3.22 14.29
CA GLY A 78 -7.04 -3.73 15.13
C GLY A 78 -5.73 -3.97 14.39
N ILE A 79 -5.43 -3.12 13.41
CA ILE A 79 -4.21 -3.09 12.64
C ILE A 79 -3.15 -2.27 13.39
N GLU A 80 -1.91 -2.79 13.43
CA GLU A 80 -0.81 -2.09 14.09
C GLU A 80 -0.36 -0.87 13.28
N LEU A 81 -0.45 0.30 13.90
CA LEU A 81 0.03 1.56 13.36
C LEU A 81 1.43 1.86 13.88
N VAL A 82 2.38 2.02 12.95
CA VAL A 82 3.77 2.34 13.27
C VAL A 82 4.02 3.81 12.93
N GLY A 83 4.03 4.64 13.98
CA GLY A 83 4.34 6.07 13.89
C GLY A 83 3.20 6.95 13.37
N GLY A 84 3.55 8.21 13.12
CA GLY A 84 2.71 9.27 12.53
C GLY A 84 3.60 10.46 12.12
N GLY A 85 3.09 11.36 11.27
CA GLY A 85 3.77 12.62 10.91
C GLY A 85 4.95 12.48 9.95
N GLY A 86 4.77 11.85 8.78
CA GLY A 86 5.68 12.07 7.64
C GLY A 86 5.08 13.12 6.72
N THR A 87 5.87 13.99 6.09
CA THR A 87 5.33 15.05 5.20
C THR A 87 5.02 14.52 3.79
N ASP A 88 5.68 13.43 3.38
CA ASP A 88 5.55 12.83 2.05
C ASP A 88 5.81 11.31 2.08
N LEU A 89 5.60 10.63 0.95
CA LEU A 89 5.82 9.19 0.83
C LEU A 89 7.25 8.75 1.10
N ARG A 90 8.26 9.56 0.76
CA ARG A 90 9.68 9.23 1.04
C ARG A 90 9.90 8.98 2.53
N THR A 91 9.30 9.82 3.35
CA THR A 91 9.33 9.65 4.82
C THR A 91 8.59 8.38 5.24
N GLY A 92 7.45 8.08 4.61
CA GLY A 92 6.70 6.82 4.81
C GLY A 92 7.51 5.58 4.49
N PHE A 93 8.20 5.56 3.34
CA PHE A 93 9.12 4.50 2.93
C PHE A 93 10.25 4.32 3.94
N ALA A 94 10.89 5.41 4.37
CA ALA A 94 11.98 5.34 5.33
C ALA A 94 11.53 4.72 6.66
N LYS A 95 10.34 5.11 7.17
CA LYS A 95 9.74 4.52 8.38
C LYS A 95 9.42 3.04 8.19
N ALA A 96 8.78 2.67 7.09
CA ALA A 96 8.43 1.29 6.76
C ALA A 96 9.67 0.39 6.67
N LEU A 97 10.72 0.84 5.98
CA LEU A 97 11.97 0.10 5.78
C LEU A 97 12.84 0.05 7.04
N GLY A 98 12.69 1.02 7.94
CA GLY A 98 13.36 1.06 9.24
C GLY A 98 12.77 0.13 10.29
N ALA A 99 11.58 -0.44 10.05
CA ALA A 99 10.90 -1.32 10.99
C ALA A 99 11.74 -2.57 11.31
N ARG A 100 11.57 -3.08 12.55
CA ARG A 100 12.25 -4.28 13.02
C ARG A 100 11.21 -5.27 13.57
N PRO A 101 11.06 -6.46 12.96
CA PRO A 101 11.77 -6.96 11.78
C PRO A 101 11.49 -6.17 10.50
N ALA A 102 12.45 -6.17 9.56
CA ALA A 102 12.26 -5.51 8.27
C ALA A 102 11.13 -6.17 7.45
N PRO A 103 10.38 -5.39 6.65
CA PRO A 103 9.31 -5.93 5.82
C PRO A 103 9.88 -6.74 4.64
N ASP A 104 9.15 -7.78 4.25
CA ASP A 104 9.41 -8.55 3.02
C ASP A 104 8.84 -7.83 1.78
N ALA A 105 7.81 -7.00 1.98
CA ALA A 105 7.24 -6.13 0.96
C ALA A 105 6.72 -4.82 1.55
N VAL A 106 6.81 -3.75 0.77
CA VAL A 106 6.14 -2.48 1.00
C VAL A 106 4.98 -2.35 0.01
N VAL A 107 3.79 -2.03 0.52
CA VAL A 107 2.64 -1.63 -0.29
C VAL A 107 2.39 -0.15 -0.05
N VAL A 108 2.26 0.63 -1.10
CA VAL A 108 1.94 2.07 -1.02
C VAL A 108 0.56 2.28 -1.58
N LEU A 109 -0.31 2.99 -0.86
CA LEU A 109 -1.66 3.36 -1.29
C LEU A 109 -1.70 4.88 -1.44
N THR A 110 -1.80 5.38 -2.68
CA THR A 110 -1.66 6.81 -3.01
C THR A 110 -2.36 7.15 -4.32
N ASP A 111 -2.62 8.42 -4.55
CA ASP A 111 -3.03 8.95 -5.86
C ASP A 111 -1.85 9.29 -6.78
N GLY A 112 -0.62 9.14 -6.28
CA GLY A 112 0.63 9.41 -7.00
C GLY A 112 1.07 10.88 -6.98
N GLN A 113 0.36 11.77 -6.28
CA GLN A 113 0.70 13.19 -6.17
C GLN A 113 1.75 13.46 -5.09
N THR A 114 2.90 12.79 -5.18
CA THR A 114 3.92 12.83 -4.14
C THR A 114 5.30 12.41 -4.69
N PRO A 115 6.41 12.96 -4.18
CA PRO A 115 7.74 12.51 -4.58
C PRO A 115 8.01 11.05 -4.22
N TRP A 116 8.55 10.29 -5.16
CA TRP A 116 8.97 8.92 -4.94
C TRP A 116 10.40 8.84 -4.36
N PRO A 117 10.77 7.74 -3.68
CA PRO A 117 12.17 7.51 -3.31
C PRO A 117 13.07 7.37 -4.54
N ASP A 118 14.21 8.07 -4.53
CA ASP A 118 15.20 8.00 -5.63
C ASP A 118 15.85 6.61 -5.76
N THR A 119 15.92 5.87 -4.66
CA THR A 119 16.55 4.54 -4.61
C THR A 119 15.50 3.46 -4.43
N ARG A 120 15.56 2.43 -5.28
CA ARG A 120 14.74 1.23 -5.16
C ARG A 120 14.91 0.58 -3.78
N PRO A 121 13.82 0.35 -3.03
CA PRO A 121 13.87 -0.42 -1.79
C PRO A 121 14.40 -1.85 -2.00
N ALA A 122 15.09 -2.40 -0.99
CA ALA A 122 15.62 -3.76 -1.06
C ALA A 122 14.53 -4.86 -1.06
N CYS A 123 13.33 -4.53 -0.60
CA CYS A 123 12.16 -5.41 -0.58
C CYS A 123 11.28 -5.21 -1.82
N ARG A 124 10.28 -6.09 -2.01
CA ARG A 124 9.30 -5.91 -3.09
C ARG A 124 8.47 -4.65 -2.81
N THR A 125 8.19 -3.86 -3.85
CA THR A 125 7.27 -2.72 -3.73
C THR A 125 6.09 -2.85 -4.67
N VAL A 126 4.90 -2.66 -4.11
CA VAL A 126 3.64 -2.57 -4.84
C VAL A 126 3.05 -1.18 -4.59
N VAL A 127 2.59 -0.53 -5.66
CA VAL A 127 1.86 0.73 -5.59
C VAL A 127 0.40 0.44 -5.96
N GLY A 128 -0.47 0.56 -4.97
CA GLY A 128 -1.91 0.71 -5.14
C GLY A 128 -2.22 2.16 -5.51
N LEU A 129 -2.48 2.40 -6.79
CA LEU A 129 -2.74 3.74 -7.31
C LEU A 129 -4.25 3.98 -7.37
N PHE A 130 -4.72 5.05 -6.73
CA PHE A 130 -6.10 5.49 -6.91
C PHE A 130 -6.29 6.07 -8.31
N PRO A 131 -7.35 5.67 -9.04
CA PRO A 131 -7.60 6.16 -10.37
C PRO A 131 -7.87 7.66 -10.31
N ARG A 132 -6.97 8.44 -10.92
CA ARG A 132 -7.28 9.80 -11.32
C ARG A 132 -7.87 9.71 -12.71
N GLU A 133 -9.06 10.27 -12.92
CA GLU A 133 -9.59 10.42 -14.26
C GLU A 133 -8.52 11.10 -15.11
N ARG A 134 -8.03 10.43 -16.16
CA ARG A 134 -7.11 11.03 -17.15
C ARG A 134 -7.83 12.06 -18.03
N THR A 135 -8.88 12.69 -17.51
CA THR A 135 -9.56 13.81 -18.13
C THR A 135 -8.68 15.02 -17.84
N GLY A 136 -7.96 15.51 -18.85
CA GLY A 136 -7.12 16.70 -18.69
C GLY A 136 -7.90 17.82 -18.00
N GLY A 137 -7.34 18.36 -16.92
CA GLY A 137 -7.80 19.63 -16.35
C GLY A 137 -8.49 19.59 -15.00
N SER A 138 -8.11 18.73 -14.07
CA SER A 138 -8.31 19.04 -12.64
C SER A 138 -6.95 19.05 -11.96
N TRP A 139 -6.19 20.09 -12.27
CA TRP A 139 -5.01 20.47 -11.50
C TRP A 139 -5.49 21.10 -10.20
N ASN A 140 -4.68 20.99 -9.16
CA ASN A 140 -4.83 21.82 -7.98
C ASN A 140 -4.93 23.28 -8.44
N GLU A 141 -6.02 24.00 -8.11
CA GLU A 141 -6.19 25.40 -8.52
C GLU A 141 -5.05 26.31 -8.03
N ASP A 142 -4.25 25.80 -7.07
CA ASP A 142 -3.10 26.46 -6.47
C ASP A 142 -1.72 26.14 -7.11
N ASP A 143 -1.60 25.16 -8.03
CA ASP A 143 -0.33 24.88 -8.72
C ASP A 143 -0.53 24.29 -10.13
N PRO A 144 -0.53 25.13 -11.18
CA PRO A 144 -0.73 24.71 -12.57
C PRO A 144 0.51 24.02 -13.21
N GLU A 145 1.63 23.90 -12.51
CA GLU A 145 2.86 23.25 -13.02
C GLU A 145 3.12 21.86 -12.42
N TYR A 146 2.34 21.43 -11.42
CA TYR A 146 2.57 20.16 -10.74
C TYR A 146 2.15 18.95 -11.58
N VAL A 147 3.09 18.35 -12.32
CA VAL A 147 2.90 17.03 -12.96
C VAL A 147 3.18 15.94 -11.93
N PRO A 148 2.21 15.07 -11.59
CA PRO A 148 2.48 13.95 -10.69
C PRO A 148 3.56 13.05 -11.28
N ASP A 149 4.59 12.75 -10.50
CA ASP A 149 5.61 11.79 -10.91
C ASP A 149 4.94 10.43 -11.12
N THR A 150 5.12 9.84 -12.31
CA THR A 150 4.65 8.47 -12.55
C THR A 150 5.34 7.52 -11.58
N PRO A 151 4.64 6.51 -11.05
CA PRO A 151 5.26 5.51 -10.20
C PRO A 151 6.53 4.93 -10.85
N PRO A 152 7.61 4.74 -10.08
CA PRO A 152 8.88 4.32 -10.63
C PRO A 152 8.81 2.90 -11.21
N ASP A 153 9.61 2.64 -12.25
CA ASP A 153 9.62 1.39 -13.04
C ASP A 153 9.91 0.12 -12.22
N TRP A 154 10.61 0.28 -11.10
CA TRP A 154 10.94 -0.80 -10.18
C TRP A 154 9.77 -1.24 -9.28
N ALA A 155 8.70 -0.45 -9.23
CA ALA A 155 7.50 -0.75 -8.47
C ALA A 155 6.45 -1.46 -9.34
N ARG A 156 5.76 -2.44 -8.76
CA ARG A 156 4.58 -3.03 -9.42
C ARG A 156 3.37 -2.16 -9.14
N VAL A 157 2.76 -1.59 -10.18
CA VAL A 157 1.54 -0.78 -10.05
C VAL A 157 0.28 -1.64 -10.17
N VAL A 158 -0.69 -1.40 -9.30
CA VAL A 158 -2.05 -1.96 -9.29
C VAL A 158 -3.02 -0.80 -9.13
N VAL A 159 -4.00 -0.67 -10.01
CA VAL A 159 -5.05 0.36 -9.85
C VAL A 159 -6.08 -0.15 -8.83
N ILE A 160 -6.43 0.70 -7.86
CA ILE A 160 -7.44 0.39 -6.84
C ILE A 160 -8.72 1.10 -7.22
N GLU A 161 -9.71 0.35 -7.67
CA GLU A 161 -11.03 0.92 -7.90
C GLU A 161 -11.62 1.40 -6.56
N SER A 162 -12.05 2.65 -6.51
CA SER A 162 -12.81 3.14 -5.37
C SER A 162 -14.11 2.33 -5.30
N GLY A 163 -14.36 1.67 -4.17
CA GLY A 163 -15.66 1.00 -3.97
C GLY A 163 -16.80 2.01 -4.18
N PRO A 164 -17.98 1.58 -4.66
CA PRO A 164 -19.12 2.48 -4.77
C PRO A 164 -19.34 3.07 -3.37
N GLY A 165 -19.09 4.38 -3.23
CA GLY A 165 -19.31 5.08 -1.99
C GLY A 165 -20.71 4.75 -1.50
N ALA A 166 -20.88 4.55 -0.20
CA ALA A 166 -22.18 4.41 0.43
C ALA A 166 -22.98 5.71 0.20
N GLY A 167 -23.54 5.83 -0.99
CA GLY A 167 -24.37 6.92 -1.43
C GLY A 167 -25.80 6.59 -1.06
N ARG A 168 -26.18 7.01 0.14
CA ARG A 168 -27.50 7.55 0.58
C ARG A 168 -27.85 7.15 2.00
#